data_AF-A0A8H3UKW7-F1
#
_entry.id   AF-A0A8H3UKW7-F1
#
_cell.length_a   1.000
_cell.length_b   1.000
_cell.length_c   1.000
_cell.angle_alpha   90.00
_cell.angle_beta   90.00
_cell.angle_gamma   90.00
#
_symmetry.space_group_name_H-M   'P 1'
#
loop_
_entity.id
_entity.type
_entity.pdbx_description
1 polymer ?
#
loop_
_entity_poly.entity_id
_entity_poly.type
_entity_poly.pdbx_seq_one_letter_code
_entity_poly.pdbx_strand_id
1 'polypeptide(L)'
;MTSPPPPAPYGWTPVPRSLPKFLENTKASSSKPIPIPSIPHPTDPISTQTLTYATTHLPRRTLNHSLRVYAFGHTILQNHFPHFLDEEAYPYFVQTFYLACLLHDIGTAEEHFLASKMSFDFLGAVVAMGVLRGVGAGRDLGEGVGEAVLRHQDLGTTGAITGVGGLVQ
;
A
#
# COMPACT_ATOMS: atom_id res chain seq x y z
N MET A 1 -8.87 -31.36 -12.54
CA MET A 1 -8.01 -30.32 -11.94
C MET A 1 -8.91 -29.18 -11.55
N THR A 2 -9.10 -28.93 -10.25
CA THR A 2 -9.89 -27.79 -9.76
C THR A 2 -9.11 -26.51 -10.04
N SER A 3 -9.76 -25.48 -10.57
CA SER A 3 -9.16 -24.15 -10.72
C SER A 3 -8.62 -23.66 -9.38
N PRO A 4 -7.51 -22.90 -9.37
CA PRO A 4 -7.04 -22.26 -8.15
C PRO A 4 -8.15 -21.37 -7.57
N PRO A 5 -8.24 -21.24 -6.23
CA PRO A 5 -9.22 -20.36 -5.60
C PRO A 5 -9.00 -18.91 -6.10
N PRO A 6 -10.07 -18.11 -6.20
CA PRO A 6 -9.95 -16.71 -6.58
C PRO A 6 -9.03 -15.96 -5.59
N PRO A 7 -8.29 -14.93 -6.05
CA PRO A 7 -7.47 -14.11 -5.17
C PRO A 7 -8.30 -13.51 -4.04
N ALA A 8 -7.73 -13.44 -2.84
CA ALA A 8 -8.38 -12.77 -1.73
C ALA A 8 -8.41 -11.24 -1.98
N PRO A 9 -9.50 -10.55 -1.58
CA PRO A 9 -9.63 -9.10 -1.75
C PRO A 9 -8.55 -8.35 -0.96
N TYR A 10 -8.48 -7.03 -1.13
CA TYR A 10 -7.61 -6.15 -0.34
C TYR A 10 -6.11 -6.47 -0.46
N GLY A 11 -5.70 -7.15 -1.54
CA GLY A 11 -4.29 -7.44 -1.81
C GLY A 11 -3.68 -8.55 -0.97
N TRP A 12 -4.49 -9.41 -0.33
CA TRP A 12 -4.09 -10.65 0.33
C TRP A 12 -3.62 -11.75 -0.66
N THR A 13 -2.89 -11.34 -1.68
CA THR A 13 -2.23 -12.23 -2.66
C THR A 13 -0.78 -12.39 -2.25
N PRO A 14 -0.29 -13.62 -2.00
CA PRO A 14 1.11 -13.82 -1.65
C PRO A 14 2.02 -13.57 -2.86
N VAL A 15 3.02 -12.71 -2.69
CA VAL A 15 4.10 -12.47 -3.66
C VAL A 15 5.46 -12.75 -3.01
N PRO A 16 6.52 -13.04 -3.79
CA PRO A 16 7.86 -13.19 -3.23
C PRO A 16 8.29 -11.92 -2.49
N ARG A 17 8.75 -12.04 -1.24
CA ARG A 17 9.34 -10.91 -0.51
C ARG A 17 10.65 -10.42 -1.15
N SER A 18 11.38 -11.33 -1.80
CA SER A 18 12.61 -11.00 -2.50
C SER A 18 12.31 -10.18 -3.76
N LEU A 19 12.74 -8.91 -3.79
CA LEU A 19 12.55 -8.03 -4.95
C LEU A 19 13.04 -8.66 -6.27
N PRO A 20 14.25 -9.27 -6.37
CA PRO A 20 14.66 -9.96 -7.59
C PRO A 20 13.71 -11.06 -8.05
N LYS A 21 13.10 -11.80 -7.11
CA LYS A 21 12.11 -12.84 -7.45
C LYS A 21 10.76 -12.23 -7.81
N PHE A 22 10.34 -11.18 -7.12
CA PHE A 22 9.07 -10.51 -7.42
C PHE A 22 9.11 -9.87 -8.83
N LEU A 23 10.26 -9.35 -9.23
CA LEU A 23 10.50 -8.72 -10.52
C LEU A 23 11.00 -9.69 -11.61
N GLU A 24 11.11 -11.00 -11.36
CA GLU A 24 11.82 -11.95 -12.24
C GLU A 24 11.27 -12.00 -13.68
N ASN A 25 9.98 -11.71 -13.84
CA ASN A 25 9.27 -11.71 -15.11
C ASN A 25 9.06 -10.30 -15.69
N THR A 26 9.71 -9.29 -15.12
CA THR A 26 9.61 -7.87 -15.53
C THR A 26 10.90 -7.42 -16.21
N LYS A 27 10.81 -6.39 -17.07
CA LYS A 27 11.98 -5.80 -17.73
C LYS A 27 11.87 -4.29 -17.69
N ALA A 28 12.81 -3.61 -17.02
CA ALA A 28 12.81 -2.15 -16.95
C ALA A 28 12.72 -1.48 -18.34
N SER A 29 13.37 -2.08 -19.35
CA SER A 29 13.37 -1.61 -20.74
C SER A 29 12.00 -1.67 -21.43
N SER A 30 11.01 -2.39 -20.90
CA SER A 30 9.64 -2.40 -21.45
C SER A 30 8.73 -1.34 -20.82
N SER A 31 9.22 -0.56 -19.87
CA SER A 31 8.42 0.48 -19.19
C SER A 31 8.14 1.66 -20.12
N LYS A 32 6.91 2.16 -20.08
CA LYS A 32 6.47 3.38 -20.76
C LYS A 32 6.21 4.47 -19.72
N PRO A 33 6.61 5.73 -20.00
CA PRO A 33 6.33 6.84 -19.10
C PRO A 33 4.83 7.09 -19.01
N ILE A 34 4.36 7.47 -17.81
CA ILE A 34 2.97 7.81 -17.54
C ILE A 34 2.92 9.23 -16.99
N PRO A 35 2.13 10.14 -17.60
CA PRO A 35 1.94 11.47 -17.05
C PRO A 35 1.32 11.40 -15.65
N ILE A 36 1.89 12.11 -14.68
CA ILE A 36 1.36 12.17 -13.30
C ILE A 36 -0.15 12.53 -13.28
N PRO A 37 -0.63 13.52 -14.07
CA PRO A 37 -2.06 13.87 -14.05
C PRO A 37 -3.01 12.78 -14.54
N SER A 38 -2.52 11.74 -15.24
CA SER A 38 -3.33 10.62 -15.71
C SER A 38 -3.39 9.46 -14.72
N ILE A 39 -2.70 9.53 -13.59
CA ILE A 39 -2.74 8.49 -12.56
C ILE A 39 -4.03 8.66 -11.75
N PRO A 40 -4.98 7.72 -11.82
CA PRO A 40 -6.20 7.79 -11.03
C PRO A 40 -5.87 7.59 -9.55
N HIS A 41 -6.68 8.16 -8.66
CA HIS A 41 -6.65 7.85 -7.24
C HIS A 41 -8.07 7.55 -6.75
N PRO A 42 -8.22 6.64 -5.78
CA PRO A 42 -9.50 6.37 -5.14
C PRO A 42 -10.12 7.65 -4.54
N THR A 43 -11.42 7.86 -4.80
CA THR A 43 -12.20 9.01 -4.32
C THR A 43 -13.37 8.61 -3.42
N ASP A 44 -13.42 7.35 -3.00
CA ASP A 44 -14.43 6.87 -2.07
C ASP A 44 -14.29 7.54 -0.68
N PRO A 45 -15.33 7.46 0.18
CA PRO A 45 -15.31 8.15 1.47
C PRO A 45 -14.16 7.73 2.40
N ILE A 46 -13.72 6.47 2.39
CA ILE A 46 -12.61 5.99 3.24
C ILE A 46 -11.31 6.60 2.74
N SER A 47 -11.06 6.55 1.43
CA SER A 47 -9.85 7.13 0.81
C SER A 47 -9.77 8.64 1.01
N THR A 48 -10.89 9.35 0.83
CA THR A 48 -10.95 10.81 1.02
C THR A 48 -10.66 11.20 2.47
N GLN A 49 -11.32 10.55 3.44
CA GLN A 49 -11.10 10.84 4.86
C GLN A 49 -9.68 10.45 5.32
N THR A 50 -9.13 9.37 4.78
CA THR A 50 -7.75 8.95 5.07
C THR A 50 -6.74 9.95 4.52
N LEU A 51 -6.95 10.47 3.30
CA LEU A 51 -6.12 11.55 2.75
C LEU A 51 -6.21 12.82 3.61
N THR A 52 -7.41 13.19 4.07
CA THR A 52 -7.59 14.30 5.02
C THR A 52 -6.77 14.08 6.28
N TYR A 53 -6.86 12.90 6.89
CA TYR A 53 -6.08 12.55 8.08
C TYR A 53 -4.57 12.65 7.81
N ALA A 54 -4.06 12.00 6.77
CA ALA A 54 -2.65 12.06 6.41
C ALA A 54 -2.19 13.51 6.16
N THR A 55 -3.02 14.33 5.52
CA THR A 55 -2.72 15.75 5.27
C THR A 55 -2.65 16.59 6.54
N THR A 56 -3.52 16.31 7.51
CA THR A 56 -3.55 17.02 8.79
C THR A 56 -2.36 16.68 9.67
N HIS A 57 -1.91 15.41 9.67
CA HIS A 57 -0.95 14.91 10.64
C HIS A 57 0.49 14.80 10.10
N LEU A 58 0.68 14.62 8.79
CA LEU A 58 2.02 14.50 8.21
C LEU A 58 2.60 15.87 7.81
N PRO A 59 3.92 16.09 8.01
CA PRO A 59 4.61 17.19 7.36
C PRO A 59 4.44 17.11 5.83
N ARG A 60 4.29 18.26 5.18
CA ARG A 60 4.09 18.34 3.71
C ARG A 60 5.10 17.51 2.89
N ARG A 61 6.35 17.43 3.34
CA ARG A 61 7.40 16.63 2.67
C ARG A 61 7.09 15.13 2.70
N THR A 62 6.58 14.62 3.82
CA THR A 62 6.23 13.22 4.03
C THR A 62 4.95 12.87 3.28
N LEU A 63 3.92 13.74 3.35
CA LEU A 63 2.71 13.58 2.53
C LEU A 63 3.04 13.52 1.03
N ASN A 64 3.89 14.44 0.54
CA ASN A 64 4.33 14.44 -0.85
C ASN A 64 5.13 13.19 -1.20
N HIS A 65 5.87 12.61 -0.26
CA HIS A 65 6.55 11.32 -0.43
C HIS A 65 5.53 10.19 -0.59
N SER A 66 4.56 10.06 0.33
CA SER A 66 3.46 9.11 0.23
C SER A 66 2.72 9.16 -1.11
N LEU A 67 2.41 10.35 -1.61
CA LEU A 67 1.77 10.53 -2.92
C LEU A 67 2.67 10.12 -4.09
N ARG A 68 4.00 10.31 -3.99
CA ARG A 68 4.96 9.81 -4.99
C ARG A 68 5.07 8.29 -4.94
N VAL A 69 5.08 7.68 -3.77
CA VAL A 69 5.09 6.20 -3.62
C VAL A 69 3.87 5.60 -4.33
N TYR A 70 2.68 6.19 -4.13
CA TYR A 70 1.49 5.78 -4.87
C TYR A 70 1.65 5.93 -6.39
N ALA A 71 2.14 7.09 -6.86
CA ALA A 71 2.35 7.31 -8.29
C ALA A 71 3.36 6.34 -8.92
N PHE A 72 4.45 6.03 -8.21
CA PHE A 72 5.43 5.02 -8.64
C PHE A 72 4.80 3.64 -8.68
N GLY A 73 4.13 3.21 -7.61
CA GLY A 73 3.48 1.90 -7.56
C GLY A 73 2.42 1.73 -8.63
N HIS A 74 1.56 2.73 -8.85
CA HIS A 74 0.56 2.67 -9.91
C HIS A 74 1.21 2.56 -11.30
N THR A 75 2.32 3.26 -11.53
CA THR A 75 3.09 3.15 -12.78
C THR A 75 3.70 1.76 -12.94
N ILE A 76 4.21 1.17 -11.86
CA ILE A 76 4.74 -0.20 -11.83
C ILE A 76 3.63 -1.22 -12.14
N LEU A 77 2.45 -1.06 -11.54
CA LEU A 77 1.28 -1.91 -11.83
C LEU A 77 0.92 -1.85 -13.31
N GLN A 78 0.76 -0.65 -13.88
CA GLN A 78 0.38 -0.50 -15.29
C GLN A 78 1.40 -1.11 -16.26
N ASN A 79 2.69 -1.05 -15.94
CA ASN A 79 3.74 -1.54 -16.83
C ASN A 79 4.07 -3.03 -16.65
N HIS A 80 4.01 -3.53 -15.41
CA HIS A 80 4.61 -4.82 -15.06
C HIS A 80 3.66 -5.78 -14.35
N PHE A 81 2.61 -5.27 -13.70
CA PHE A 81 1.65 -6.09 -12.96
C PHE A 81 0.20 -5.68 -13.23
N PRO A 82 -0.24 -5.59 -14.50
CA PRO A 82 -1.55 -5.05 -14.84
C PRO A 82 -2.71 -5.90 -14.31
N HIS A 83 -2.47 -7.16 -13.97
CA HIS A 83 -3.48 -8.04 -13.37
C HIS A 83 -3.98 -7.52 -12.02
N PHE A 84 -3.15 -6.82 -11.23
CA PHE A 84 -3.60 -6.20 -9.97
C PHE A 84 -4.54 -5.00 -10.18
N LEU A 85 -4.69 -4.52 -11.42
CA LEU A 85 -5.63 -3.45 -11.78
C LEU A 85 -7.01 -4.00 -12.20
N ASP A 86 -7.13 -5.32 -12.35
CA ASP A 86 -8.39 -5.98 -12.63
C ASP A 86 -9.21 -6.07 -11.33
N GLU A 87 -10.19 -5.17 -11.16
CA GLU A 87 -11.04 -5.11 -9.97
C GLU A 87 -11.99 -6.31 -9.83
N GLU A 88 -12.26 -7.07 -10.90
CA GLU A 88 -13.04 -8.32 -10.79
C GLU A 88 -12.18 -9.42 -10.17
N ALA A 89 -10.90 -9.50 -10.57
CA ALA A 89 -9.97 -10.53 -10.08
C ALA A 89 -9.28 -10.15 -8.76
N TYR A 90 -8.99 -8.86 -8.53
CA TYR A 90 -8.30 -8.34 -7.35
C TYR A 90 -9.07 -7.15 -6.74
N PRO A 91 -10.27 -7.39 -6.17
CA PRO A 91 -11.11 -6.32 -5.65
C PRO A 91 -10.39 -5.50 -4.58
N TYR A 92 -10.50 -4.18 -4.68
CA TYR A 92 -9.97 -3.21 -3.72
C TYR A 92 -8.43 -3.20 -3.59
N PHE A 93 -7.70 -3.81 -4.52
CA PHE A 93 -6.23 -3.81 -4.47
C PHE A 93 -5.68 -2.38 -4.54
N VAL A 94 -6.12 -1.59 -5.53
CA VAL A 94 -5.66 -0.20 -5.72
C VAL A 94 -6.06 0.68 -4.56
N GLN A 95 -7.27 0.50 -4.01
CA GLN A 95 -7.72 1.20 -2.81
C GLN A 95 -6.82 0.89 -1.61
N THR A 96 -6.57 -0.40 -1.34
CA THR A 96 -5.72 -0.83 -0.21
C THR A 96 -4.29 -0.30 -0.36
N PHE A 97 -3.74 -0.36 -1.57
CA PHE A 97 -2.42 0.19 -1.87
C PHE A 97 -2.36 1.71 -1.66
N TYR A 98 -3.37 2.46 -2.11
CA TYR A 98 -3.45 3.90 -1.90
C TYR A 98 -3.46 4.26 -0.41
N LEU A 99 -4.30 3.59 0.39
CA LEU A 99 -4.39 3.79 1.83
C LEU A 99 -3.07 3.45 2.53
N ALA A 100 -2.41 2.34 2.14
CA ALA A 100 -1.09 1.98 2.65
C ALA A 100 -0.04 3.06 2.31
N CYS A 101 -0.02 3.57 1.08
CA CYS A 101 0.88 4.67 0.70
C CYS A 101 0.68 5.91 1.56
N LEU A 102 -0.56 6.31 1.81
CA LEU A 102 -0.88 7.47 2.65
C LEU A 102 -0.44 7.29 4.11
N LEU A 103 -0.45 6.06 4.62
CA LEU A 103 -0.28 5.78 6.05
C LEU A 103 1.05 5.10 6.42
N HIS A 104 1.88 4.64 5.47
CA HIS A 104 3.10 3.89 5.80
C HIS A 104 4.06 4.66 6.73
N ASP A 105 4.15 5.97 6.53
CA ASP A 105 4.97 6.87 7.34
C ASP A 105 4.19 7.55 8.48
N ILE A 106 2.96 7.14 8.79
CA ILE A 106 2.14 7.85 9.80
C ILE A 106 2.76 7.83 11.20
N GLY A 107 3.54 6.79 11.52
CA GLY A 107 4.31 6.72 12.76
C GLY A 107 5.41 7.77 12.88
N THR A 108 5.75 8.48 11.80
CA THR A 108 6.73 9.59 11.78
C THR A 108 6.11 10.95 12.11
N ALA A 109 4.77 11.04 12.19
CA ALA A 109 4.12 12.27 12.64
C ALA A 109 4.56 12.61 14.07
N GLU A 110 4.80 13.89 14.35
CA GLU A 110 5.38 14.34 15.63
C GLU A 110 4.59 13.83 16.84
N GLU A 111 3.27 13.93 16.79
CA GLU A 111 2.39 13.45 17.87
C GLU A 111 2.52 11.93 18.13
N HIS A 112 2.68 11.11 17.10
CA HIS A 112 2.78 9.65 17.22
C HIS A 112 4.19 9.24 17.63
N PHE A 113 5.19 9.87 17.02
CA PHE A 113 6.59 9.62 17.31
C PHE A 113 6.95 9.94 18.76
N LEU A 114 6.38 11.01 19.33
CA LEU A 114 6.60 11.39 20.73
C LEU A 114 5.75 10.56 21.72
N ALA A 115 4.63 9.97 21.27
CA ALA A 115 3.70 9.25 22.13
C ALA A 115 4.11 7.80 22.45
N SER A 116 5.09 7.22 21.75
CA SER A 116 5.47 5.81 21.91
C SER A 116 6.98 5.59 21.82
N LYS A 117 7.44 4.48 22.40
CA LYS A 117 8.81 3.97 22.28
C LYS A 117 8.94 2.82 21.26
N MET A 118 7.85 2.44 20.61
CA MET A 118 7.86 1.41 19.57
C MET A 118 8.54 1.94 18.31
N SER A 119 9.09 1.04 17.48
CA SER A 119 9.51 1.39 16.12
C SER A 119 8.35 2.01 15.34
N PHE A 120 8.63 3.02 14.54
CA PHE A 120 7.60 3.83 13.91
C PHE A 120 6.72 3.02 12.94
N ASP A 121 7.25 1.98 12.30
CA ASP A 121 6.50 1.09 11.40
C ASP A 121 5.45 0.28 12.18
N PHE A 122 5.82 -0.18 13.38
CA PHE A 122 4.96 -0.99 14.25
C PHE A 122 3.85 -0.13 14.85
N LEU A 123 4.21 1.04 15.39
CA LEU A 123 3.21 1.99 15.87
C LEU A 123 2.34 2.49 14.72
N GLY A 124 2.95 2.80 13.57
CA GLY A 124 2.29 3.27 12.36
C GLY A 124 1.22 2.30 11.90
N ALA A 125 1.48 0.99 11.91
CA ALA A 125 0.48 -0.03 11.60
C ALA A 125 -0.71 0.00 12.58
N VAL A 126 -0.46 0.15 13.88
CA VAL A 126 -1.51 0.27 14.90
C VAL A 126 -2.35 1.52 14.68
N VAL A 127 -1.71 2.66 14.43
CA VAL A 127 -2.38 3.94 14.13
C VAL A 127 -3.20 3.83 12.86
N ALA A 128 -2.62 3.28 11.77
CA ALA A 128 -3.30 3.12 10.49
C ALA A 128 -4.58 2.28 10.61
N MET A 129 -4.51 1.13 11.31
CA MET A 129 -5.69 0.31 11.59
C MET A 129 -6.74 1.05 12.42
N GLY A 130 -6.30 1.86 13.39
CA GLY A 130 -7.17 2.71 14.21
C GLY A 130 -7.91 3.78 13.40
N VAL A 131 -7.18 4.49 12.53
CA VAL A 131 -7.72 5.51 11.62
C VAL A 131 -8.74 4.91 10.67
N LEU A 132 -8.38 3.81 10.00
CA LEU A 132 -9.26 3.14 9.04
C LEU A 132 -10.55 2.64 9.70
N ARG A 133 -10.44 2.02 10.89
CA ARG A 133 -11.63 1.66 11.68
C ARG A 133 -12.48 2.89 12.02
N GLY A 134 -11.86 4.00 12.38
CA GLY A 134 -12.54 5.25 12.73
C GLY A 134 -13.33 5.86 11.58
N VAL A 135 -12.85 5.72 10.33
CA VAL A 135 -13.55 6.20 9.12
C VAL A 135 -14.49 5.17 8.50
N GLY A 136 -14.75 4.05 9.20
CA GLY A 136 -15.72 3.04 8.79
C GLY A 136 -15.18 1.94 7.86
N ALA A 137 -13.86 1.79 7.72
CA ALA A 137 -13.29 0.69 6.97
C ALA A 137 -13.57 -0.66 7.65
N GLY A 138 -13.88 -1.67 6.84
CA GLY A 138 -13.99 -3.05 7.30
C GLY A 138 -12.67 -3.58 7.85
N ARG A 139 -12.75 -4.58 8.73
CA ARG A 139 -11.59 -5.18 9.41
C ARG A 139 -10.51 -5.65 8.43
N ASP A 140 -10.89 -6.38 7.40
CA ASP A 140 -9.95 -6.99 6.45
C ASP A 140 -9.18 -5.95 5.62
N LEU A 141 -9.82 -4.84 5.25
CA LEU A 141 -9.16 -3.69 4.62
C LEU A 141 -8.16 -3.04 5.59
N GLY A 142 -8.60 -2.80 6.83
CA GLY A 142 -7.75 -2.24 7.87
C GLY A 142 -6.51 -3.10 8.14
N GLU A 143 -6.68 -4.41 8.25
CA GLU A 143 -5.60 -5.38 8.47
C GLU A 143 -4.68 -5.50 7.26
N GLY A 144 -5.21 -5.42 6.04
CA GLY A 144 -4.40 -5.42 4.81
C GLY A 144 -3.47 -4.21 4.72
N VAL A 145 -3.98 -3.02 5.07
CA VAL A 145 -3.15 -1.81 5.21
C VAL A 145 -2.17 -1.96 6.37
N GLY A 146 -2.63 -2.40 7.53
CA GLY A 146 -1.79 -2.59 8.72
C GLY A 146 -0.60 -3.52 8.48
N GLU A 147 -0.81 -4.67 7.83
CA GLU A 147 0.26 -5.62 7.46
C GLU A 147 1.28 -5.00 6.51
N ALA A 148 0.82 -4.23 5.51
CA ALA A 148 1.71 -3.54 4.58
C ALA A 148 2.54 -2.44 5.27
N VAL A 149 1.91 -1.63 6.12
CA VAL A 149 2.60 -0.59 6.90
C VAL A 149 3.61 -1.21 7.88
N LEU A 150 3.24 -2.28 8.58
CA LEU A 150 4.12 -2.94 9.54
C LEU A 150 5.42 -3.43 8.89
N ARG A 151 5.33 -3.90 7.64
CA ARG A 151 6.42 -4.61 6.95
C ARG A 151 7.07 -3.81 5.83
N HIS A 152 6.77 -2.52 5.68
CA HIS A 152 7.33 -1.72 4.58
C HIS A 152 8.86 -1.52 4.68
N GLN A 153 9.46 -1.70 5.87
CA GLN A 153 10.92 -1.76 6.06
C GLN A 153 11.45 -3.18 6.34
N ASP A 154 10.60 -4.20 6.28
CA ASP A 154 10.98 -5.61 6.43
C ASP A 154 11.59 -6.12 5.11
N LEU A 155 12.71 -5.52 4.69
CA LEU A 155 13.43 -5.89 3.48
C LEU A 155 14.08 -7.26 3.64
N GLY A 156 13.97 -8.16 2.67
CA GLY A 156 14.54 -9.51 2.80
C GLY A 156 14.48 -10.35 1.53
N THR A 157 15.06 -11.55 1.60
CA THR A 157 15.31 -12.40 0.41
C THR A 157 14.57 -13.73 0.42
N THR A 158 13.79 -14.02 1.47
CA THR A 158 13.09 -15.30 1.67
C THR A 158 11.64 -15.08 2.10
N GLY A 159 10.80 -16.10 1.89
CA GLY A 159 9.39 -16.06 2.26
C GLY A 159 8.50 -15.24 1.31
N ALA A 160 7.28 -14.99 1.77
CA ALA A 160 6.25 -14.23 1.05
C ALA A 160 5.83 -12.97 1.83
N ILE A 161 5.23 -12.05 1.11
CA ILE A 161 4.55 -10.85 1.60
C ILE A 161 3.23 -10.68 0.84
N THR A 162 2.33 -9.82 1.31
CA THR A 162 1.11 -9.46 0.55
C THR A 162 1.49 -8.70 -0.72
N GLY A 163 0.65 -8.77 -1.76
CA GLY A 163 0.89 -8.05 -3.01
C GLY A 163 0.98 -6.54 -2.79
N VAL A 164 0.15 -6.00 -1.89
CA VAL A 164 0.23 -4.60 -1.46
C VAL A 164 1.54 -4.32 -0.74
N GLY A 165 1.94 -5.16 0.24
CA GLY A 165 3.19 -4.97 0.97
C GLY A 165 4.42 -5.06 0.08
N GLY A 166 4.44 -5.99 -0.88
CA GLY A 166 5.52 -6.12 -1.86
C GLY A 166 5.61 -4.95 -2.84
N LEU A 167 4.50 -4.25 -3.11
CA LEU A 167 4.47 -3.04 -3.95
C LEU A 167 4.86 -1.77 -3.17
N VAL A 168 4.63 -1.75 -1.85
CA VAL A 168 5.03 -0.63 -0.99
C VAL A 168 6.55 -0.61 -0.74
N GLN A 169 7.20 -1.78 -0.66
CA GLN A 169 8.67 -1.92 -0.54
C GLN A 169 9.40 -1.44 -1.79
#